data_AF-A0A212K1S9-F1
#
_entry.id   AF-A0A212K1S9-F1
#
_cell.length_a   1.000
_cell.length_b   1.000
_cell.length_c   1.000
_cell.angle_alpha   90.00
_cell.angle_beta   90.00
_cell.angle_gamma   90.00
#
_symmetry.space_group_name_H-M   'P 1'
#
loop_
_entity.id
_entity.type
_entity.pdbx_description
1 polymer ?
#
loop_
_entity_poly.entity_id
_entity_poly.type
_entity_poly.pdbx_seq_one_letter_code
_entity_poly.pdbx_strand_id
1 'polypeptide(L)' 'MSQANISAATPQGVMRAKGVAAFFNIGLSTVWKWHAEGKLPPGIRISPRCTVWRRSDLEAFLERQAAANGVE' A
#
# COMPACT_ATOMS: atom_id res chain seq x y z
N MET A 1 17.02 15.79 21.79
CA MET A 1 16.49 14.50 21.29
C MET A 1 15.18 14.79 20.59
N SER A 2 15.22 14.78 19.27
CA SER A 2 14.17 15.31 18.38
C SER A 2 12.87 14.52 18.50
N GLN A 3 11.76 15.24 18.65
CA GLN A 3 10.41 14.68 18.76
C GLN A 3 10.05 13.84 17.53
N ALA A 4 9.63 12.60 17.79
CA ALA A 4 8.97 11.76 16.80
C ALA A 4 7.59 12.35 16.48
N ASN A 5 7.48 13.04 15.35
CA ASN A 5 6.22 13.56 14.84
C ASN A 5 5.35 12.39 14.37
N ILE A 6 4.47 11.89 15.24
CA ILE A 6 3.38 10.98 14.87
C ILE A 6 2.27 11.80 14.21
N SER A 7 2.46 12.14 12.93
CA SER A 7 1.44 12.76 12.11
C SER A 7 0.18 11.88 12.11
N ALA A 8 -0.93 12.48 12.51
CA ALA A 8 -2.24 11.88 12.63
C ALA A 8 -2.63 11.11 11.35
N ALA A 9 -2.46 9.79 11.35
CA ALA A 9 -2.99 8.94 10.32
C ALA A 9 -4.50 8.77 10.59
N THR A 10 -5.30 9.62 9.95
CA THR A 10 -6.74 9.37 9.76
C THR A 10 -6.90 7.89 9.36
N PRO A 11 -7.72 7.08 10.03
CA PRO A 11 -7.87 5.66 9.70
C PRO A 11 -8.62 5.54 8.37
N GLN A 12 -7.92 5.81 7.27
CA GLN A 12 -8.37 5.55 5.93
C GLN A 12 -8.48 4.04 5.83
N GLY A 13 -9.72 3.55 5.64
CA GLY A 13 -10.08 2.15 5.79
C GLY A 13 -9.13 1.17 5.08
N VAL A 14 -9.09 -0.06 5.59
CA VAL A 14 -8.30 -1.15 4.99
C VAL A 14 -8.97 -1.68 3.73
N MET A 15 -8.18 -2.05 2.74
CA MET A 15 -8.64 -2.63 1.47
C MET A 15 -8.01 -3.99 1.21
N ARG A 16 -8.80 -4.92 0.66
CA ARG A 16 -8.31 -6.21 0.16
C ARG A 16 -7.66 -6.05 -1.21
N ALA A 17 -7.00 -7.10 -1.68
CA ALA A 17 -6.31 -7.13 -2.98
C ALA A 17 -7.18 -6.63 -4.15
N LYS A 18 -8.49 -6.90 -4.16
CA LYS A 18 -9.41 -6.38 -5.18
C LYS A 18 -9.55 -4.84 -5.14
N GLY A 19 -9.59 -4.26 -3.94
CA GLY A 19 -9.62 -2.81 -3.78
C GLY A 19 -8.29 -2.16 -4.15
N VAL A 20 -7.17 -2.82 -3.81
CA VAL A 20 -5.83 -2.42 -4.24
C VAL A 20 -5.71 -2.43 -5.76
N ALA A 21 -6.16 -3.50 -6.40
CA ALA A 21 -6.18 -3.64 -7.87
C ALA A 21 -6.98 -2.51 -8.54
N ALA A 22 -8.17 -2.20 -8.00
CA ALA A 22 -8.99 -1.09 -8.49
C ALA A 22 -8.33 0.28 -8.27
N PHE A 23 -7.67 0.49 -7.13
CA PHE A 23 -6.99 1.73 -6.79
C PHE A 23 -5.81 2.03 -7.72
N PHE A 24 -4.97 1.03 -8.00
CA PHE A 24 -3.84 1.16 -8.92
C PHE A 24 -4.24 0.97 -10.40
N ASN A 25 -5.50 0.64 -10.69
CA ASN A 25 -5.98 0.26 -12.02
C ASN A 25 -5.14 -0.86 -12.67
N ILE A 26 -4.82 -1.91 -11.89
CA ILE A 26 -4.03 -3.06 -12.34
C ILE A 26 -4.77 -4.38 -12.12
N GLY A 27 -4.30 -5.45 -12.76
CA GLY A 27 -4.82 -6.80 -12.54
C GLY A 27 -4.56 -7.31 -11.10
N LEU A 28 -5.49 -8.11 -10.57
CA LEU A 28 -5.35 -8.76 -9.26
C LEU A 28 -4.08 -9.61 -9.16
N SER A 29 -3.73 -10.31 -10.25
CA SER A 29 -2.51 -11.11 -10.36
C SER A 29 -1.26 -10.26 -10.19
N THR A 30 -1.23 -9.05 -10.74
CA THR A 30 -0.12 -8.08 -10.57
C THR A 30 0.01 -7.66 -9.11
N VAL A 31 -1.10 -7.41 -8.42
CA VAL A 31 -1.07 -7.10 -6.97
C VAL A 31 -0.40 -8.23 -6.18
N TRP A 32 -0.80 -9.48 -6.40
CA TRP A 32 -0.18 -10.62 -5.71
C TRP A 32 1.28 -10.83 -6.11
N LYS A 33 1.62 -10.61 -7.37
CA LYS A 33 2.99 -10.67 -7.86
C LYS A 33 3.87 -9.64 -7.14
N TRP A 34 3.42 -8.39 -7.05
CA TRP A 34 4.14 -7.33 -6.33
C TRP A 34 4.21 -7.56 -4.83
N HIS A 35 3.17 -8.15 -4.23
CA HIS A 35 3.20 -8.56 -2.83
C HIS A 35 4.23 -9.66 -2.60
N ALA A 36 4.31 -10.66 -3.49
CA ALA A 36 5.33 -11.71 -3.42
C ALA A 36 6.75 -11.18 -3.68
N GLU A 37 6.90 -10.20 -4.58
CA GLU A 37 8.17 -9.50 -4.84
C GLU A 37 8.56 -8.53 -3.71
N GLY A 38 7.68 -8.28 -2.72
CA GLY A 38 7.94 -7.33 -1.62
C GLY A 38 7.94 -5.85 -2.07
N LYS A 39 7.35 -5.55 -3.23
CA LYS A 39 7.23 -4.19 -3.77
C LYS A 39 6.09 -3.41 -3.12
N LEU A 40 5.01 -4.08 -2.75
CA LEU A 40 3.88 -3.45 -2.06
C LEU A 40 4.20 -3.26 -0.57
N PRO A 41 3.55 -2.29 0.10
CA PRO A 41 3.69 -2.11 1.54
C PRO A 41 3.27 -3.39 2.29
N PRO A 42 3.80 -3.60 3.51
CA PRO A 42 3.56 -4.82 4.28
C PRO A 42 2.06 -5.02 4.50
N GLY A 43 1.52 -6.08 3.91
CA GLY A 43 0.12 -6.44 4.07
C GLY A 43 -0.19 -6.84 5.50
N ILE A 44 -1.27 -6.32 6.06
CA ILE A 44 -1.78 -6.71 7.37
C ILE A 44 -2.57 -8.00 7.20
N ARG A 45 -2.06 -9.09 7.76
CA ARG A 45 -2.74 -10.39 7.72
C ARG A 45 -3.73 -10.50 8.87
N ILE A 46 -5.03 -10.45 8.56
CA ILE A 46 -6.12 -10.60 9.55
C ILE A 46 -6.46 -12.08 9.77
N SER A 47 -6.35 -12.91 8.73
CA SER A 47 -6.67 -14.34 8.76
C SER A 47 -5.72 -15.10 7.81
N PRO A 48 -5.52 -16.42 7.95
CA PRO A 48 -4.66 -17.22 7.06
C PRO A 48 -4.89 -17.00 5.56
N ARG A 49 -6.09 -16.59 5.13
CA ARG A 49 -6.43 -16.29 3.73
C ARG A 49 -6.83 -14.84 3.47
N CYS A 50 -6.69 -13.93 4.44
CA CYS A 50 -7.04 -12.53 4.29
C CYS A 50 -5.87 -11.61 4.63
N THR A 51 -5.27 -11.05 3.58
CA THR A 51 -4.33 -9.93 3.65
C THR A 51 -5.06 -8.66 3.22
N VAL A 52 -4.91 -7.60 4.01
CA VAL A 52 -5.42 -6.26 3.73
C VAL A 52 -4.29 -5.26 3.75
N TRP A 53 -4.47 -4.15 3.05
CA TRP A 53 -3.54 -3.03 3.02
C TRP A 53 -4.28 -1.78 3.49
N ARG A 54 -3.58 -0.91 4.21
CA ARG A 54 -4.12 0.41 4.54
C ARG A 54 -4.03 1.29 3.32
N ARG A 55 -5.06 2.11 3.08
CA ARG A 55 -5.03 3.09 1.98
C ARG A 55 -3.82 4.03 2.10
N SER A 56 -3.55 4.55 3.30
CA SER A 56 -2.46 5.50 3.53
C SER A 56 -1.08 4.93 3.16
N ASP A 57 -0.82 3.65 3.45
CA ASP A 57 0.44 3.00 3.07
C ASP A 57 0.58 2.86 1.54
N LEU A 58 -0.53 2.60 0.83
CA LEU A 58 -0.51 2.48 -0.63
C LEU A 58 -0.34 3.84 -1.32
N GLU A 59 -0.94 4.89 -0.76
CA GLU A 59 -0.77 6.27 -1.24
C GLU A 59 0.66 6.75 -1.03
N ALA A 60 1.22 6.56 0.17
CA ALA A 60 2.62 6.87 0.45
C ALA A 60 3.59 6.04 -0.43
N PHE A 61 3.21 4.81 -0.77
CA PHE A 61 3.97 4.01 -1.74
C PHE A 61 3.93 4.63 -3.14
N LEU A 62 2.75 5.07 -3.60
CA LEU A 62 2.61 5.74 -4.89
C LEU A 62 3.42 7.03 -4.95
N GLU A 63 3.39 7.85 -3.90
CA GLU A 63 4.20 9.07 -3.81
C GLU A 63 5.71 8.75 -3.87
N ARG A 64 6.18 7.72 -3.16
CA ARG A 64 7.58 7.27 -3.26
C ARG A 64 7.93 6.79 -4.66
N GLN A 65 7.04 6.06 -5.33
CA GLN A 65 7.27 5.59 -6.70
C GLN A 65 7.23 6.74 -7.70
N ALA A 66 6.34 7.71 -7.54
CA ALA A 66 6.28 8.91 -8.37
C ALA A 66 7.55 9.76 -8.21
N ALA A 67 8.06 9.92 -6.97
CA ALA A 67 9.31 10.59 -6.70
C ALA A 67 10.53 9.81 -7.23
N ALA A 68 10.50 8.47 -7.20
CA ALA A 68 11.60 7.62 -7.66
C ALA A 68 11.65 7.47 -9.19
N ASN A 69 10.50 7.50 -9.88
CA ASN A 69 10.41 7.34 -11.34
C ASN A 69 10.12 8.69 -12.03
N GLY A 70 10.64 9.79 -11.48
CA GLY A 70 10.39 11.18 -11.89
C GLY A 70 9.98 11.33 -13.35
N VAL A 71 8.70 11.63 -13.55
CA VAL A 71 8.18 12.18 -14.80
C VAL A 71 8.77 13.59 -14.89
N GLU A 72 9.59 13.78 -15.92
CA GLU A 72 10.20 15.03 -16.37
C GLU A 72 9.15 16.09 -16.73
#